data_AF-A0A7V4H0G0-F1
#
_entry.id   AF-A0A7V4H0G0-F1
#
_cell.length_a   1.000
_cell.length_b   1.000
_cell.length_c   1.000
_cell.angle_alpha   90.00
_cell.angle_beta   90.00
_cell.angle_gamma   90.00
#
_symmetry.space_group_name_H-M   'P 1'
#
loop_
_entity.id
_entity.type
_entity.pdbx_description
1 polymer ?
#
loop_
_entity_poly.entity_id
_entity_poly.type
_entity_poly.pdbx_seq_one_letter_code
_entity_poly.pdbx_strand_id
1 'polypeptide(L)'
;MAAMEKAQSLDADPWSIGCFGYALAVSGDRAKAGQILSDLENLAQRRYVTPSARMVVHLGLGEREKALEWLEKCYEDVDPQCWYLKLEPFYDSLRPEPRFQALLKKVGLDK
;
A
#
# COMPACT_ATOMS: atom_id res chain seq x y z
N MET A 1 -11.05 17.92 6.94
CA MET A 1 -9.72 18.20 6.36
C MET A 1 -8.63 18.53 7.39
N ALA A 2 -8.89 18.47 8.71
CA ALA A 2 -7.91 18.90 9.74
C ALA A 2 -6.98 17.80 10.29
N ALA A 3 -7.07 16.55 9.81
CA ALA A 3 -6.23 15.45 10.32
C ALA A 3 -4.89 15.28 9.59
N MET A 4 -4.67 15.97 8.46
CA MET A 4 -3.72 15.52 7.43
C MET A 4 -2.47 16.38 7.22
N GLU A 5 -2.36 17.58 7.80
CA GLU A 5 -1.08 18.31 7.85
C GLU A 5 -0.02 17.60 8.71
N LYS A 6 -0.45 16.65 9.56
CA LYS A 6 0.44 15.92 10.47
C LYS A 6 1.22 14.78 9.79
N ALA A 7 0.89 14.39 8.56
CA ALA A 7 1.64 13.37 7.83
C ALA A 7 2.99 13.88 7.26
N GLN A 8 3.19 15.20 7.22
CA GLN A 8 4.47 15.81 6.83
C GLN A 8 5.48 15.96 7.99
N SER A 9 5.13 15.57 9.22
CA SER A 9 6.17 15.47 10.24
C SER A 9 7.10 14.30 9.91
N LEU A 10 8.41 14.50 10.10
CA LEU A 10 9.48 13.52 9.87
C LEU A 10 9.30 12.19 10.64
N ASP A 11 8.32 12.13 11.55
CA ASP A 11 7.99 10.98 12.39
C ASP A 11 6.71 10.23 11.98
N ALA A 12 6.01 10.64 10.92
CA ALA A 12 4.86 9.88 10.44
C ALA A 12 5.29 8.46 10.03
N ASP A 13 4.56 7.46 10.50
CA ASP A 13 4.85 6.07 10.16
C ASP A 13 4.61 5.84 8.65
N PRO A 14 5.42 4.97 8.00
CA PRO A 14 5.29 4.69 6.57
C PRO A 14 3.87 4.33 6.11
N TRP A 15 3.11 3.59 6.93
CA TRP A 15 1.77 3.17 6.59
C TRP A 15 0.81 4.35 6.51
N SER A 16 0.85 5.27 7.48
CA SER A 16 0.08 6.53 7.45
C SER A 16 0.37 7.36 6.21
N ILE A 17 1.65 7.44 5.79
CA ILE A 17 2.05 8.13 4.55
C ILE A 17 1.43 7.43 3.33
N GLY A 18 1.48 6.09 3.27
CA GLY A 18 0.84 5.31 2.22
C GLY A 18 -0.68 5.54 2.13
N CYS A 19 -1.38 5.49 3.27
CA CYS A 19 -2.82 5.77 3.34
C CYS A 19 -3.18 7.17 2.81
N PHE A 20 -2.33 8.16 3.09
CA PHE A 20 -2.51 9.50 2.53
C PHE A 20 -2.34 9.52 1.01
N GLY A 21 -1.33 8.84 0.48
CA GLY A 21 -1.15 8.68 -0.97
C GLY A 21 -2.31 7.94 -1.63
N TYR A 22 -2.87 6.92 -0.98
CA TYR A 22 -4.09 6.24 -1.43
C TYR A 22 -5.28 7.20 -1.51
N ALA A 23 -5.53 7.98 -0.45
CA ALA A 23 -6.62 8.95 -0.40
C ALA A 23 -6.50 10.02 -1.51
N LEU A 24 -5.27 10.49 -1.78
CA LEU A 24 -4.99 11.39 -2.90
C LEU A 24 -5.28 10.72 -4.25
N ALA A 25 -4.88 9.46 -4.42
CA ALA A 25 -5.08 8.74 -5.66
C ALA A 25 -6.57 8.51 -5.97
N VAL A 26 -7.36 8.05 -4.99
CA VAL A 26 -8.80 7.80 -5.17
C VAL A 26 -9.63 9.08 -5.30
N SER A 27 -9.14 10.22 -4.78
CA SER A 27 -9.76 11.53 -5.00
C SER A 27 -9.41 12.14 -6.37
N GLY A 28 -8.60 11.45 -7.18
CA GLY A 28 -8.22 11.86 -8.53
C GLY A 28 -6.94 12.70 -8.61
N ASP A 29 -6.31 13.04 -7.48
CA ASP A 29 -5.04 13.76 -7.43
C ASP A 29 -3.85 12.80 -7.63
N ARG A 30 -3.80 12.21 -8.84
CA ARG A 30 -2.76 11.25 -9.26
C ARG A 30 -1.35 11.83 -9.14
N ALA A 31 -1.19 13.13 -9.37
CA ALA A 31 0.10 13.81 -9.30
C ALA A 31 0.64 13.80 -7.86
N LYS A 32 -0.17 14.22 -6.88
CA LYS A 32 0.25 14.16 -5.47
C LYS A 32 0.43 12.74 -4.96
N ALA A 33 -0.39 11.79 -5.39
CA ALA A 33 -0.17 10.39 -5.06
C ALA A 33 1.19 9.85 -5.59
N GLY A 34 1.58 10.25 -6.80
CA GLY A 34 2.91 9.96 -7.34
C GLY A 34 4.05 10.63 -6.56
N GLN A 35 3.81 11.83 -6.03
CA GLN A 35 4.77 12.48 -5.13
C GLN A 35 4.94 11.67 -3.83
N ILE A 36 3.86 11.15 -3.25
CA ILE A 36 3.94 10.30 -2.05
C ILE A 36 4.77 9.04 -2.31
N LEU A 37 4.64 8.40 -3.47
CA LEU A 37 5.52 7.28 -3.82
C LEU A 37 6.99 7.70 -3.85
N SER A 38 7.29 8.86 -4.46
CA SER A 38 8.66 9.38 -4.50
C SER A 38 9.20 9.68 -3.10
N ASP A 39 8.36 10.21 -2.21
CA ASP A 39 8.72 10.50 -0.82
C ASP A 39 8.97 9.20 -0.04
N LEU A 40 8.16 8.15 -0.24
CA LEU A 40 8.38 6.82 0.34
C LEU A 40 9.69 6.20 -0.14
N GLU A 41 10.06 6.37 -1.42
CA GLU A 41 11.37 5.90 -1.92
C GLU A 41 12.54 6.67 -1.31
N ASN A 42 12.43 7.99 -1.22
CA ASN A 42 13.46 8.80 -0.56
C ASN A 42 13.59 8.45 0.94
N LEU A 43 12.48 8.15 1.59
CA LEU A 43 12.46 7.71 2.98
C LEU A 43 13.14 6.36 3.16
N ALA A 44 12.94 5.45 2.22
CA ALA A 44 13.54 4.11 2.24
C ALA A 44 15.07 4.11 2.10
N GLN A 45 15.65 5.20 1.58
CA GLN A 45 17.11 5.39 1.60
C GLN A 45 17.65 5.66 3.02
N ARG A 46 16.79 6.02 3.98
CA ARG A 46 17.19 6.46 5.32
C ARG A 46 16.69 5.55 6.44
N ARG A 47 15.54 4.89 6.26
CA ARG A 47 14.96 3.97 7.24
C ARG A 47 14.09 2.91 6.55
N TYR A 48 13.76 1.85 7.26
CA TYR A 48 12.83 0.84 6.75
C TYR A 48 11.45 1.46 6.46
N VAL A 49 10.88 1.10 5.32
CA VAL A 49 9.55 1.52 4.85
C VAL A 49 8.81 0.25 4.48
N THR A 50 7.69 0.00 5.17
CA THR A 50 6.89 -1.20 4.96
C THR A 50 6.44 -1.32 3.49
N PRO A 51 6.53 -2.51 2.86
CA PRO A 51 6.05 -2.71 1.49
C PRO A 51 4.59 -2.29 1.30
N SER A 52 3.78 -2.46 2.35
CA SER A 52 2.36 -2.08 2.36
C SER A 52 2.12 -0.59 2.10
N ALA A 53 3.03 0.29 2.54
CA ALA A 53 2.93 1.73 2.31
C ALA A 53 2.92 2.09 0.82
N ARG A 54 3.68 1.34 -0.01
CA ARG A 54 3.74 1.55 -1.46
C ARG A 54 2.58 0.85 -2.16
N MET A 55 2.30 -0.38 -1.74
CA MET A 55 1.21 -1.19 -2.26
C MET A 55 -0.10 -0.40 -2.26
N VAL A 56 -0.45 0.23 -1.12
CA VAL A 56 -1.73 0.92 -1.00
C VAL A 56 -1.81 2.15 -1.91
N VAL A 57 -0.71 2.87 -2.15
CA VAL A 57 -0.71 4.02 -3.07
C VAL A 57 -0.90 3.56 -4.52
N HIS A 58 -0.18 2.51 -4.95
CA HIS A 58 -0.36 1.93 -6.29
C HIS A 58 -1.78 1.40 -6.50
N LEU A 59 -2.37 0.81 -5.46
CA LEU A 59 -3.75 0.33 -5.46
C LEU A 59 -4.74 1.47 -5.68
N GLY A 60 -4.57 2.60 -4.98
CA GLY A 60 -5.39 3.80 -5.18
C GLY A 60 -5.21 4.42 -6.57
N LEU A 61 -4.02 4.30 -7.16
CA LEU A 61 -3.72 4.76 -8.53
C LEU A 61 -4.29 3.82 -9.61
N GLY A 62 -4.87 2.69 -9.23
CA GLY A 62 -5.32 1.65 -10.17
C GLY A 62 -4.18 0.91 -10.86
N GLU A 63 -2.94 1.03 -10.36
CA GLU A 63 -1.76 0.36 -10.89
C GLU A 63 -1.66 -1.07 -10.38
N ARG A 64 -2.62 -1.89 -10.80
CA ARG A 64 -2.87 -3.24 -10.28
C ARG A 64 -1.62 -4.15 -10.24
N GLU A 65 -0.85 -4.20 -11.33
CA GLU A 65 0.34 -5.04 -11.40
C GLU A 65 1.39 -4.64 -10.36
N LYS A 66 1.64 -3.34 -10.19
CA LYS A 66 2.57 -2.84 -9.17
C LYS A 66 2.04 -3.08 -7.77
N ALA A 67 0.73 -2.91 -7.55
CA ALA A 67 0.11 -3.23 -6.27
C ALA A 67 0.32 -4.71 -5.90
N LEU A 68 0.14 -5.63 -6.86
CA LEU A 68 0.42 -7.06 -6.65
C LEU A 68 1.90 -7.35 -6.37
N GLU A 69 2.83 -6.72 -7.09
CA GLU A 69 4.27 -6.87 -6.84
C GLU A 69 4.64 -6.44 -5.41
N TRP A 70 4.12 -5.31 -4.95
CA TRP A 70 4.36 -4.86 -3.57
C TRP A 70 3.63 -5.72 -2.55
N LEU A 71 2.47 -6.29 -2.88
CA LEU A 71 1.76 -7.20 -2.01
C LEU A 71 2.48 -8.54 -1.83
N GLU A 72 3.13 -9.04 -2.88
CA GLU A 72 4.01 -10.21 -2.78
C GLU A 72 5.22 -9.93 -1.87
N LYS A 73 5.81 -8.73 -1.98
CA LYS A 73 6.86 -8.28 -1.04
C LYS A 73 6.36 -8.13 0.40
N CYS A 74 5.12 -7.68 0.60
CA CYS A 74 4.51 -7.65 1.94
C CYS A 74 4.54 -9.05 2.58
N TYR A 75 4.31 -10.11 1.77
CA TYR A 75 4.34 -11.48 2.28
C TYR A 75 5.76 -11.95 2.59
N GLU A 76 6.73 -11.61 1.73
CA GLU A 76 8.14 -11.94 1.92
C GLU A 76 8.72 -11.27 3.18
N ASP A 77 8.37 -10.01 3.42
CA ASP A 77 8.81 -9.21 4.57
C ASP A 77 8.02 -9.46 5.86
N VAL A 78 7.01 -10.35 5.82
CA VAL A 78 6.09 -10.60 6.94
C VAL A 78 5.41 -9.30 7.41
N ASP A 79 5.09 -8.42 6.46
CA ASP A 79 4.38 -7.17 6.69
C ASP A 79 2.99 -7.45 7.30
N PRO A 80 2.61 -6.75 8.40
CA PRO A 80 1.31 -6.95 9.05
C PRO A 80 0.11 -6.89 8.10
N GLN A 81 0.16 -6.12 7.02
CA GLN A 81 -0.95 -5.97 6.07
C GLN A 81 -1.27 -7.26 5.29
N CYS A 82 -0.34 -8.21 5.19
CA CYS A 82 -0.60 -9.52 4.60
C CYS A 82 -1.57 -10.40 5.38
N TRP A 83 -1.85 -10.07 6.64
CA TRP A 83 -2.81 -10.81 7.46
C TRP A 83 -4.24 -10.28 7.29
N TYR A 84 -4.41 -9.09 6.70
CA TYR A 84 -5.71 -8.42 6.51
C TYR A 84 -6.27 -8.52 5.08
N LEU A 85 -5.68 -9.37 4.23
CA LEU A 85 -6.03 -9.52 2.80
C LEU A 85 -7.51 -9.82 2.54
N LYS A 86 -8.19 -10.52 3.47
CA LYS A 86 -9.62 -10.79 3.35
C LYS A 86 -10.51 -9.68 3.89
N LEU A 87 -10.01 -8.87 4.81
CA LEU A 87 -10.79 -7.93 5.61
C LEU A 87 -10.88 -6.54 4.99
N GLU A 88 -9.80 -6.06 4.38
CA GLU A 88 -9.72 -4.69 3.91
C GLU A 88 -10.36 -4.50 2.52
N PRO A 89 -11.29 -3.54 2.34
CA PRO A 89 -11.91 -3.24 1.05
C PRO A 89 -10.92 -2.78 -0.03
N PHE A 90 -9.74 -2.29 0.36
CA PHE A 90 -8.71 -1.85 -0.59
C PHE A 90 -8.39 -2.93 -1.62
N TYR A 91 -8.38 -4.21 -1.19
CA TYR A 91 -7.99 -5.34 -2.02
C TYR A 91 -9.07 -5.82 -2.99
N ASP A 92 -10.27 -5.25 -2.98
CA ASP A 92 -11.40 -5.73 -3.80
C ASP A 92 -11.06 -5.76 -5.30
N SER A 93 -10.27 -4.81 -5.78
CA SER A 93 -9.80 -4.78 -7.17
C SER A 93 -8.74 -5.85 -7.49
N LEU A 94 -8.07 -6.40 -6.48
CA LEU A 94 -7.06 -7.45 -6.61
C LEU A 94 -7.64 -8.85 -6.42
N ARG A 95 -8.80 -8.99 -5.76
CA ARG A 95 -9.46 -10.29 -5.52
C ARG A 95 -9.61 -11.19 -6.75
N PRO A 96 -9.97 -10.71 -7.96
CA PRO A 96 -10.07 -11.58 -9.13
C PRO A 96 -8.71 -12.03 -9.68
N GLU A 97 -7.59 -11.45 -9.23
CA GLU A 97 -6.28 -11.70 -9.81
C GLU A 97 -5.71 -13.07 -9.39
N PRO A 98 -5.23 -13.89 -10.35
CA PRO A 98 -4.63 -15.18 -10.03
C PRO A 98 -3.47 -15.10 -9.04
N ARG A 99 -2.66 -14.02 -9.10
CA ARG A 99 -1.56 -13.75 -8.17
C ARG A 99 -2.05 -13.50 -6.75
N PHE A 100 -3.15 -12.74 -6.59
CA PHE A 100 -3.77 -12.50 -5.29
C PHE A 100 -4.33 -13.80 -4.70
N GLN A 101 -5.01 -14.61 -5.51
CA GLN A 101 -5.54 -15.91 -5.10
C GLN A 101 -4.42 -16.88 -4.68
N ALA A 102 -3.29 -16.88 -5.40
CA ALA A 102 -2.11 -17.64 -5.01
C ALA A 102 -1.53 -17.16 -3.68
N LEU A 103 -1.55 -15.85 -3.42
CA LEU A 103 -1.09 -15.28 -2.15
C LEU A 103 -1.99 -15.70 -0.97
N LEU A 104 -3.32 -15.67 -1.14
CA LEU A 104 -4.26 -16.14 -0.11
C LEU A 104 -3.97 -17.59 0.32
N LYS A 105 -3.65 -18.46 -0.64
CA LYS A 105 -3.25 -19.86 -0.35
C LYS A 105 -1.96 -19.93 0.47
N LYS A 106 -0.97 -19.10 0.14
CA LYS A 106 0.32 -19.06 0.87
C LYS A 106 0.14 -18.64 2.33
N VAL A 107 -0.76 -17.69 2.62
CA VAL A 107 -1.05 -17.24 4.00
C VAL A 107 -2.13 -18.06 4.71
N GLY A 108 -2.65 -19.12 4.09
CA GLY A 108 -3.70 -19.97 4.68
C GLY A 108 -5.09 -19.31 4.78
N LEU A 109 -5.32 -18.26 3.97
CA LEU A 109 -6.57 -17.52 3.90
C LEU A 109 -7.42 -17.93 2.68
N ASP A 110 -7.24 -19.11 2.09
CA ASP A 110 -8.01 -19.58 0.92
C ASP A 110 -9.30 -20.34 1.30
N LYS A 111 -9.55 -20.54 2.59
CA LYS A 111 -10.70 -21.28 3.14
C LYS A 111 -11.81 -20.38 3.67
#